data_AF-A0A820GUB2-F1
#
_entry.id   AF-A0A820GUB2-F1
#
_cell.length_a   1.000
_cell.length_b   1.000
_cell.length_c   1.000
_cell.angle_alpha   90.00
_cell.angle_beta   90.00
_cell.angle_gamma   90.00
#
_symmetry.space_group_name_H-M   'P 1'
#
loop_
_entity.id
_entity.type
_entity.pdbx_description
1 polymer ?
#
loop_
_entity_poly.entity_id
_entity_poly.type
_entity_poly.pdbx_seq_one_letter_code
_entity_poly.pdbx_strand_id
1 'polypeptide(L)'
;IFLFWLLCAIFCTFKSYPAYGDATFYFNYLPIWSFLFRYVRHSLVIMCMILVAFLMAPITWYLWIYAGSANANFYFAMTMVFNVAQTFLISDLLYAYIKRKFLLKNGLTVPEFNGVDGQLEFR
;
A
#
# COMPACT_ATOMS: atom_id res chain seq x y z
N ILE A 1 7.17 17.21 4.71
CA ILE A 1 5.75 16.86 4.43
C ILE A 1 5.56 15.35 4.18
N PHE A 2 6.30 14.69 3.26
CA PHE A 2 6.19 13.24 3.01
C PHE A 2 6.46 12.39 4.26
N LEU A 3 7.55 12.68 4.98
CA LEU A 3 7.90 11.95 6.20
C LEU A 3 6.80 12.04 7.28
N PHE A 4 6.18 13.20 7.43
CA PHE A 4 5.07 13.38 8.37
C PHE A 4 3.87 12.51 7.98
N TRP A 5 3.48 12.53 6.70
CA TRP A 5 2.42 11.67 6.18
C TRP A 5 2.75 10.18 6.37
N LEU A 6 4.00 9.77 6.13
CA LEU A 6 4.47 8.39 6.33
C LEU A 6 4.35 7.96 7.80
N LEU A 7 4.78 8.80 8.74
CA LEU A 7 4.67 8.52 10.18
C LEU A 7 3.21 8.41 10.60
N CYS A 8 2.34 9.31 10.14
CA CYS A 8 0.89 9.21 10.37
C CYS A 8 0.32 7.90 9.83
N ALA A 9 0.68 7.50 8.60
CA ALA A 9 0.22 6.24 8.03
C ALA A 9 0.65 5.03 8.87
N ILE A 10 1.90 5.00 9.34
CA ILE A 10 2.40 3.95 10.25
C ILE A 10 1.61 3.93 11.57
N PHE A 11 1.39 5.09 12.21
CA PHE A 11 0.60 5.15 13.45
C PHE A 11 -0.84 4.68 13.26
N CYS A 12 -1.48 5.02 12.14
CA CYS A 12 -2.84 4.58 11.82
C CYS A 12 -2.92 3.05 11.61
N THR A 13 -1.96 2.46 10.90
CA THR A 13 -1.97 1.01 10.60
C THR A 13 -1.63 0.15 11.82
N PHE A 14 -0.73 0.61 12.71
CA PHE A 14 -0.28 -0.17 13.88
C PHE A 14 -1.00 0.15 15.20
N LYS A 15 -2.04 0.99 15.17
CA LYS A 15 -2.93 1.22 16.32
C LYS A 15 -3.60 -0.08 16.74
N SER A 16 -3.76 -0.35 18.04
CA SER A 16 -4.35 -1.60 18.56
C SER A 16 -5.79 -1.87 18.14
N TYR A 17 -6.51 -0.84 17.70
CA TYR A 17 -7.87 -0.94 17.15
C TYR A 17 -7.97 -0.01 15.93
N PRO A 18 -7.39 -0.41 14.78
CA PRO A 18 -7.38 0.43 13.60
C PRO A 18 -8.81 0.49 13.06
N ALA A 19 -9.37 1.70 12.96
CA ALA A 19 -10.67 1.90 12.35
C ALA A 19 -10.53 2.09 10.83
N TYR A 20 -11.54 1.71 10.06
CA TYR A 20 -11.58 2.00 8.62
C TYR A 20 -11.45 3.52 8.32
N GLY A 21 -11.93 4.37 9.25
CA GLY A 21 -11.77 5.83 9.18
C GLY A 21 -10.32 6.30 9.28
N ASP A 22 -9.50 5.63 10.11
CA ASP A 22 -8.08 5.96 10.25
C ASP A 22 -7.33 5.73 8.93
N ALA A 23 -7.68 4.65 8.23
CA ALA A 23 -7.10 4.36 6.92
C ALA A 23 -7.50 5.39 5.86
N THR A 24 -8.77 5.81 5.89
CA THR A 24 -9.32 6.81 4.96
C THR A 24 -8.57 8.14 5.05
N PHE A 25 -8.11 8.52 6.24
CA PHE A 25 -7.36 9.75 6.45
C PHE A 25 -6.09 9.79 5.60
N TYR A 26 -5.21 8.79 5.70
CA TYR A 26 -3.97 8.79 4.91
C TYR A 26 -4.25 8.52 3.42
N PHE A 27 -5.29 7.75 3.08
CA PHE A 27 -5.71 7.49 1.70
C PHE A 27 -6.10 8.78 0.96
N ASN A 28 -6.76 9.73 1.63
CA ASN A 28 -7.15 11.01 1.02
C ASN A 28 -5.94 11.86 0.56
N TYR A 29 -4.77 11.67 1.18
CA TYR A 29 -3.55 12.38 0.78
C TYR A 29 -2.79 11.66 -0.36
N LEU A 30 -3.19 10.46 -0.79
CA LEU A 30 -2.53 9.74 -1.89
C LEU A 30 -2.46 10.52 -3.22
N PRO A 31 -3.49 11.25 -3.67
CA PRO A 31 -3.46 11.97 -4.95
C PRO A 31 -2.35 13.03 -5.02
N ILE A 32 -1.98 13.62 -3.87
CA ILE A 32 -0.87 14.58 -3.77
C ILE A 32 0.46 13.92 -4.15
N TRP A 33 0.58 12.61 -3.92
CA TRP A 33 1.74 11.79 -4.24
C TRP A 33 1.59 11.04 -5.56
N SER A 34 0.69 11.45 -6.44
CA SER A 34 0.45 10.80 -7.74
C SER A 34 1.73 10.61 -8.59
N PHE A 35 2.71 11.52 -8.46
CA PHE A 35 4.00 11.42 -9.12
C PHE A 35 4.88 10.23 -8.66
N LEU A 36 4.61 9.64 -7.48
CA LEU A 36 5.25 8.41 -7.02
C LEU A 36 4.67 7.17 -7.69
N PHE A 37 3.43 7.23 -8.22
CA PHE A 37 2.77 6.06 -8.80
C PHE A 37 3.46 5.51 -10.04
N ARG A 38 4.39 6.26 -10.64
CA ARG A 38 5.25 5.76 -11.73
C ARG A 38 6.35 4.80 -11.25
N TYR A 39 6.69 4.81 -9.97
CA TYR A 39 7.83 4.06 -9.41
C TYR A 39 7.42 2.89 -8.49
N VAL A 40 6.13 2.74 -8.20
CA VAL A 40 5.57 1.62 -7.43
C VAL A 40 5.57 0.35 -8.27
N ARG A 41 5.98 -0.78 -7.68
CA ARG A 41 6.10 -2.06 -8.41
C ARG A 41 4.93 -2.99 -8.18
N HIS A 42 4.27 -2.90 -7.02
CA HIS A 42 3.29 -3.90 -6.58
C HIS A 42 1.86 -3.34 -6.52
N SER A 43 1.58 -2.29 -7.29
CA SER A 43 0.29 -1.57 -7.26
C SER A 43 -0.92 -2.47 -7.55
N LEU A 44 -0.83 -3.35 -8.55
CA LEU A 44 -1.90 -4.29 -8.90
C LEU A 44 -2.22 -5.23 -7.74
N VAL A 45 -1.18 -5.83 -7.15
CA VAL A 45 -1.32 -6.79 -6.05
C VAL A 45 -1.94 -6.12 -4.82
N ILE A 46 -1.50 -4.91 -4.49
CA ILE A 46 -2.07 -4.12 -3.39
C ILE A 46 -3.54 -3.78 -3.66
N MET A 47 -3.87 -3.31 -4.87
CA MET A 47 -5.24 -2.97 -5.24
C MET A 47 -6.17 -4.19 -5.15
N CYS A 48 -5.74 -5.35 -5.66
CA CYS A 48 -6.50 -6.59 -5.55
C CYS A 48 -6.73 -7.00 -4.10
N MET A 49 -5.71 -6.92 -3.23
CA MET A 49 -5.87 -7.24 -1.80
C MET A 49 -6.88 -6.32 -1.12
N ILE A 50 -6.82 -5.01 -1.39
CA ILE A 50 -7.77 -4.03 -0.84
C ILE A 50 -9.19 -4.33 -1.34
N LEU A 51 -9.37 -4.56 -2.65
CA LEU A 51 -10.68 -4.87 -3.24
C LEU A 51 -11.27 -6.16 -2.65
N VAL A 52 -10.48 -7.22 -2.54
CA VAL A 52 -10.91 -8.49 -1.93
C VAL A 52 -11.28 -8.28 -0.47
N ALA A 53 -10.49 -7.54 0.30
CA ALA A 53 -10.79 -7.22 1.69
C ALA A 53 -12.11 -6.44 1.83
N PHE A 54 -12.34 -5.42 1.01
CA PHE A 54 -13.56 -4.62 1.04
C PHE A 54 -14.81 -5.38 0.60
N LEU A 55 -14.71 -6.23 -0.42
CA LEU A 55 -15.85 -7.00 -0.93
C LEU A 55 -16.20 -8.17 0.01
N MET A 56 -15.20 -8.89 0.53
CA MET A 56 -15.45 -10.03 1.40
C MET A 56 -15.75 -9.65 2.86
N ALA A 57 -15.37 -8.46 3.34
CA ALA A 57 -15.74 -8.00 4.68
C ALA A 57 -17.27 -8.02 4.93
N PRO A 58 -18.13 -7.38 4.10
CA PRO A 58 -19.58 -7.43 4.30
C PRO A 58 -20.16 -8.83 4.07
N ILE A 59 -19.57 -9.62 3.16
CA ILE A 59 -20.00 -11.00 2.88
C ILE A 59 -19.75 -11.88 4.12
N THR A 60 -18.53 -11.88 4.65
CA THR A 60 -18.16 -12.67 5.82
C THR A 60 -18.89 -12.20 7.08
N TRP A 61 -19.17 -10.90 7.22
CA TRP A 61 -20.02 -10.37 8.27
C TRP A 61 -21.47 -10.87 8.15
N TYR A 62 -22.05 -10.82 6.95
CA TYR A 62 -23.41 -11.33 6.73
C TYR A 62 -23.51 -12.83 6.97
N LEU A 63 -22.55 -13.62 6.49
CA LEU A 63 -22.53 -15.07 6.72
C LEU A 63 -22.35 -15.41 8.21
N TRP A 64 -21.63 -14.59 8.95
CA TRP A 64 -21.42 -14.79 10.37
C TRP A 64 -22.67 -14.46 11.20
N ILE A 65 -23.32 -13.33 10.93
CA ILE A 65 -24.48 -12.88 11.72
C ILE A 65 -25.78 -13.55 11.29
N TYR A 66 -26.04 -13.66 9.99
CA TYR A 66 -27.35 -14.07 9.47
C TYR A 66 -27.38 -15.51 8.98
N ALA A 67 -26.38 -15.94 8.20
CA ALA A 67 -26.40 -17.28 7.60
C ALA A 67 -25.91 -18.39 8.55
N GLY A 68 -25.10 -18.05 9.56
CA GLY A 68 -24.50 -19.01 10.48
C GLY A 68 -23.49 -19.97 9.85
N SER A 69 -23.16 -19.81 8.56
CA SER A 69 -22.24 -20.69 7.83
C SER A 69 -20.76 -20.27 7.99
N ALA A 70 -20.52 -19.05 8.45
CA ALA A 70 -19.19 -18.50 8.69
C ALA A 70 -18.98 -18.18 10.18
N ASN A 71 -17.77 -18.37 10.70
CA ASN A 71 -17.37 -17.95 12.03
C ASN A 71 -16.64 -16.60 11.98
N ALA A 72 -16.58 -15.88 13.11
CA ALA A 72 -15.89 -14.61 13.29
C ALA A 72 -14.42 -14.63 12.81
N ASN A 73 -13.76 -15.80 12.85
CA ASN A 73 -12.41 -15.99 12.33
C ASN A 73 -12.26 -15.60 10.85
N PHE A 74 -13.30 -15.81 10.02
CA PHE A 74 -13.23 -15.40 8.61
C PHE A 74 -13.25 -13.88 8.46
N TYR A 75 -14.08 -13.19 9.23
CA TYR A 75 -14.10 -11.73 9.24
C TYR A 75 -12.76 -11.17 9.75
N PHE A 76 -12.19 -11.78 10.79
CA PHE A 76 -10.85 -11.45 11.29
C PHE A 76 -9.73 -11.68 10.25
N ALA A 77 -9.81 -12.76 9.47
CA ALA A 77 -8.86 -12.99 8.39
C ALA A 77 -8.92 -11.86 7.35
N MET A 78 -10.12 -11.37 7.00
CA MET A 78 -10.27 -10.27 6.05
C MET A 78 -9.70 -8.94 6.58
N THR A 79 -9.84 -8.64 7.88
CA THR A 79 -9.24 -7.44 8.47
C THR A 79 -7.71 -7.53 8.52
N MET A 80 -7.15 -8.72 8.72
CA MET A 80 -5.71 -8.96 8.60
C MET A 80 -5.20 -8.73 7.17
N VAL A 81 -5.89 -9.26 6.15
CA VAL A 81 -5.56 -9.01 4.74
C VAL A 81 -5.59 -7.51 4.43
N PHE A 82 -6.58 -6.79 4.95
CA PHE A 82 -6.65 -5.32 4.81
C PHE A 82 -5.41 -4.63 5.42
N ASN A 83 -5.03 -4.94 6.65
CA ASN A 83 -3.87 -4.35 7.32
C ASN A 83 -2.54 -4.69 6.61
N VAL A 84 -2.41 -5.91 6.11
CA VAL A 84 -1.24 -6.34 5.30
C VAL A 84 -1.17 -5.53 4.01
N ALA A 85 -2.30 -5.33 3.32
CA ALA A 85 -2.35 -4.53 2.11
C ALA A 85 -1.96 -3.06 2.35
N GLN A 86 -2.39 -2.46 3.47
CA GLN A 86 -1.95 -1.11 3.87
C GLN A 86 -0.44 -1.05 4.13
N THR A 87 0.11 -2.05 4.82
CA THR A 87 1.56 -2.12 5.12
C THR A 87 2.38 -2.21 3.84
N PHE A 88 1.94 -3.03 2.87
CA PHE A 88 2.57 -3.11 1.56
C PHE A 88 2.48 -1.79 0.78
N LEU A 89 1.35 -1.10 0.83
CA LEU A 89 1.19 0.21 0.20
C LEU A 89 2.17 1.24 0.75
N ILE A 90 2.28 1.33 2.08
CA ILE A 90 3.19 2.27 2.75
C ILE A 90 4.64 1.96 2.37
N SER A 91 5.01 0.68 2.35
CA SER A 91 6.35 0.22 1.98
C SER A 91 6.70 0.55 0.51
N ASP A 92 5.78 0.27 -0.43
CA ASP A 92 6.01 0.52 -1.87
C ASP A 92 6.12 2.03 -2.15
N LEU A 93 5.33 2.86 -1.46
CA LEU A 93 5.43 4.32 -1.55
C LEU A 93 6.73 4.87 -0.96
N LEU A 94 7.21 4.31 0.16
CA LEU A 94 8.50 4.67 0.72
C LEU A 94 9.65 4.32 -0.24
N TYR A 95 9.59 3.12 -0.82
CA TYR A 95 10.57 2.68 -1.82
C TYR A 95 10.56 3.59 -3.05
N ALA A 96 9.38 3.89 -3.61
CA ALA A 96 9.21 4.82 -4.73
C ALA A 96 9.78 6.21 -4.42
N TYR A 97 9.57 6.72 -3.19
CA TYR A 97 10.12 8.01 -2.75
C TYR A 97 11.66 8.00 -2.72
N ILE A 98 12.26 6.96 -2.13
CA ILE A 98 13.72 6.83 -2.03
C ILE A 98 14.32 6.70 -3.43
N LYS A 99 13.74 5.85 -4.29
CA LYS A 99 14.17 5.66 -5.68
C LYS A 99 14.12 6.98 -6.45
N ARG A 100 13.04 7.76 -6.33
CA ARG A 100 12.94 9.07 -6.96
C ARG A 100 14.00 10.05 -6.45
N LYS A 101 14.23 10.12 -5.14
CA LYS A 101 15.28 10.98 -4.57
C LYS A 101 16.68 10.59 -5.02
N PHE A 102 16.95 9.29 -5.11
CA PHE A 102 18.23 8.77 -5.61
C PHE A 102 18.44 9.20 -7.07
N LEU A 103 17.44 9.00 -7.93
CA LEU A 103 17.49 9.42 -9.34
C LEU A 103 17.64 10.94 -9.51
N LEU A 104 17.02 11.74 -8.64
CA LEU A 104 17.17 13.21 -8.69
C LEU A 104 18.55 13.67 -8.24
N LYS A 105 19.18 12.98 -7.27
CA LYS A 105 20.49 13.36 -6.74
C LYS A 105 21.64 12.92 -7.64
N ASN A 106 21.55 11.72 -8.20
CA ASN A 106 22.62 11.12 -9.01
C ASN A 106 22.38 11.29 -10.53
N GLY A 107 21.26 11.90 -10.93
CA GLY A 107 20.81 11.90 -12.32
C GLY A 107 20.38 10.51 -12.79
N LEU A 108 20.01 10.39 -14.07
CA LEU A 108 19.85 9.12 -14.78
C LEU A 108 21.21 8.44 -15.03
N THR A 109 22.21 8.62 -14.15
CA THR A 109 23.45 7.88 -14.27
C THR A 109 23.15 6.43 -13.93
N VAL A 110 22.96 5.66 -14.99
CA VAL A 110 23.07 4.22 -14.93
C VAL A 110 24.44 3.92 -14.34
N PRO A 111 24.56 3.07 -13.30
CA PRO A 111 25.88 2.51 -13.02
C PRO A 111 26.37 1.87 -14.32
N GLU A 112 27.48 2.38 -14.84
CA GLU A 112 28.11 1.92 -16.06
C GLU A 112 28.52 0.46 -15.85
N PHE A 113 27.67 -0.47 -16.25
CA PHE A 113 28.03 -1.88 -16.29
C PHE A 113 28.70 -2.09 -17.64
N ASN A 114 30.04 -2.09 -17.65
CA ASN A 114 30.85 -2.42 -18.84
C ASN A 114 30.85 -1.39 -19.99
N GLY A 115 30.74 -0.08 -19.73
CA GLY A 115 30.91 0.95 -20.77
C GLY A 115 29.80 1.00 -21.84
N VAL A 116 28.65 0.40 -21.55
CA VAL A 116 27.43 0.53 -22.36
C VAL A 116 26.35 1.12 -21.46
N ASP A 117 25.79 2.26 -21.86
CA ASP A 117 24.72 2.95 -21.14
C ASP A 117 23.54 1.99 -20.94
N GLY A 118 23.37 1.48 -19.72
CA GLY A 118 22.26 0.58 -19.42
C GLY A 118 20.95 1.34 -19.50
N GLN A 119 20.11 1.03 -20.49
CA GLN A 119 18.78 1.60 -20.55
C GLN A 119 17.95 1.09 -19.36
N LEU A 120 17.41 2.01 -18.56
CA LEU A 120 16.34 1.70 -17.62
C LEU A 120 15.08 1.39 -18.45
N GLU A 121 14.89 0.13 -18.81
CA GLU A 121 13.58 -0.32 -19.30
C GLU A 121 12.57 -0.15 -18.15
N PHE A 122 11.72 0.85 -18.28
CA PHE A 122 10.50 0.99 -17.50
C PHE A 122 9.51 -0.08 -17.99
N ARG A 123 9.67 -1.31 -17.50
CA ARG A 123 8.69 -2.39 -17.65
C ARG A 123 7.82 -2.49 -16.41
#